data_AF-C3SFW7-F1
#
_entry.id   AF-C3SFW7-F1
#
_cell.length_a   1.000
_cell.length_b   1.000
_cell.length_c   1.000
_cell.angle_alpha   90.00
_cell.angle_beta   90.00
_cell.angle_gamma   90.00
#
_symmetry.space_group_name_H-M   'P 1'
#
loop_
_entity.id
_entity.type
_entity.pdbx_description
1 polymer ?
#
loop_
_entity_poly.entity_id
_entity_poly.type
_entity_poly.pdbx_seq_one_letter_code
_entity_poly.pdbx_strand_id
1 'polypeptide(L)'
;MGKRKMELTMKQLLASPSLQLVTYPASATAQSAEFASADCVTGLNEIGQISVSNISGDPQDVERIVALKADEQGASWYRIITMYEDQQPDNWRVQAILYA
;
A
#
# COMPACT_ATOMS: atom_id res chain seq x y z
N MET A 1 55.68 -47.73 -32.06
CA MET A 1 55.87 -46.87 -33.24
C MET A 1 54.77 -45.80 -33.24
N GLY A 2 55.11 -44.50 -33.20
CA GLY A 2 54.24 -43.37 -33.62
C GLY A 2 53.17 -42.89 -32.64
N LYS A 3 53.45 -41.97 -31.69
CA LYS A 3 53.38 -40.49 -31.82
C LYS A 3 52.00 -39.96 -32.25
N ARG A 4 51.30 -39.26 -31.34
CA ARG A 4 51.02 -37.81 -31.44
C ARG A 4 50.21 -37.28 -30.24
N LYS A 5 50.87 -36.37 -29.53
CA LYS A 5 50.41 -35.44 -28.51
C LYS A 5 49.50 -34.39 -29.16
N MET A 6 48.29 -34.17 -28.63
CA MET A 6 47.55 -32.92 -28.78
C MET A 6 46.87 -32.60 -27.45
N GLU A 7 47.58 -31.79 -26.68
CA GLU A 7 47.16 -31.04 -25.52
C GLU A 7 46.24 -29.91 -26.00
N LEU A 8 45.05 -29.78 -25.42
CA LEU A 8 44.21 -28.58 -25.53
C LEU A 8 43.47 -28.40 -24.20
N THR A 9 44.26 -28.11 -23.16
CA THR A 9 43.77 -27.60 -21.89
C THR A 9 43.31 -26.16 -22.12
N MET A 10 42.00 -25.97 -22.32
CA MET A 10 41.41 -24.63 -22.43
C MET A 10 41.32 -23.99 -21.03
N LYS A 11 42.18 -23.00 -20.79
CA LYS A 11 42.20 -22.14 -19.59
C LYS A 11 41.64 -20.78 -19.96
N GLN A 12 40.35 -20.51 -19.74
CA GLN A 12 39.78 -19.16 -19.78
C GLN A 12 38.65 -19.11 -18.74
N LEU A 13 38.93 -18.68 -17.50
CA LEU A 13 38.90 -17.30 -16.98
C LEU A 13 37.49 -16.69 -16.95
N LEU A 14 37.27 -15.86 -15.90
CA LEU A 14 36.16 -14.93 -15.61
C LEU A 14 35.11 -15.54 -14.64
N ALA A 15 35.24 -15.27 -13.32
CA ALA A 15 34.57 -14.16 -12.62
C ALA A 15 33.03 -14.25 -12.75
N SER A 16 32.22 -14.41 -11.71
CA SER A 16 32.14 -13.69 -10.43
C SER A 16 31.10 -14.42 -9.56
N PRO A 17 31.16 -14.42 -8.22
CA PRO A 17 29.98 -14.77 -7.43
C PRO A 17 28.93 -13.68 -7.70
N SER A 18 27.87 -14.01 -8.43
CA SER A 18 26.73 -13.11 -8.57
C SER A 18 26.23 -12.76 -7.18
N LEU A 19 26.39 -11.48 -6.86
CA LEU A 19 25.83 -10.79 -5.72
C LEU A 19 24.36 -11.22 -5.60
N GLN A 20 24.04 -11.99 -4.56
CA GLN A 20 22.65 -12.31 -4.26
C GLN A 20 22.02 -11.00 -3.80
N LEU A 21 21.34 -10.35 -4.74
CA LEU A 21 20.52 -9.19 -4.48
C LEU A 21 19.45 -9.65 -3.50
N VAL A 22 19.65 -9.38 -2.21
CA VAL A 22 18.58 -9.44 -1.23
C VAL A 22 17.54 -8.46 -1.75
N THR A 23 16.51 -9.01 -2.38
CA THR A 23 15.28 -8.28 -2.66
C THR A 23 14.64 -8.11 -1.29
N TYR A 24 15.04 -7.04 -0.60
CA TYR A 24 14.21 -6.48 0.45
C TYR A 24 12.85 -6.22 -0.20
N PRO A 25 11.73 -6.69 0.36
CA PRO A 25 10.43 -6.29 -0.12
C PRO A 25 10.37 -4.78 0.09
N ALA A 26 10.57 -4.01 -0.97
CA ALA A 26 10.10 -2.65 -1.03
C ALA A 26 8.57 -2.73 -1.15
N SER A 27 7.92 -3.19 -0.08
CA SER A 27 6.53 -2.83 0.19
C SER A 27 6.56 -1.38 0.67
N ALA A 28 6.99 -0.47 -0.21
CA ALA A 28 6.32 0.82 -0.31
C ALA A 28 5.02 0.55 -1.06
N THR A 29 4.19 -0.31 -0.46
CA THR A 29 2.77 -0.23 -0.70
C THR A 29 2.43 1.18 -0.25
N ALA A 30 2.03 2.03 -1.20
CA ALA A 30 1.05 3.06 -0.92
C ALA A 30 -0.22 2.30 -0.52
N GLN A 31 -0.18 1.69 0.67
CA GLN A 31 -1.27 0.93 1.24
C GLN A 31 -2.20 2.02 1.72
N SER A 32 -3.09 2.46 0.82
CA SER A 32 -4.21 3.28 1.21
C SER A 32 -4.85 2.60 2.40
N ALA A 33 -5.21 3.40 3.41
CA ALA A 33 -5.76 2.86 4.64
C ALA A 33 -6.91 1.88 4.32
N GLU A 34 -7.00 0.81 5.10
CA GLU A 34 -7.98 -0.24 4.82
C GLU A 34 -9.27 0.03 5.62
N PHE A 35 -10.42 -0.34 5.05
CA PHE A 35 -11.71 -0.18 5.69
C PHE A 35 -11.85 -1.17 6.86
N ALA A 36 -11.80 -0.63 8.08
CA ALA A 36 -12.05 -1.38 9.30
C ALA A 36 -13.55 -1.61 9.51
N SER A 37 -13.95 -2.87 9.44
CA SER A 37 -15.29 -3.33 9.81
C SER A 37 -15.52 -3.22 11.32
N ALA A 38 -16.77 -3.10 11.76
CA ALA A 38 -17.10 -2.94 13.18
C ALA A 38 -16.52 -4.03 14.10
N ASP A 39 -16.39 -5.24 13.57
CA ASP A 39 -15.85 -6.42 14.25
C ASP A 39 -14.33 -6.34 14.46
N CYS A 40 -13.59 -5.67 13.57
CA CYS A 40 -12.14 -5.52 13.72
C CYS A 40 -11.72 -4.32 14.57
N VAL A 41 -12.65 -3.50 15.06
CA VAL A 41 -12.35 -2.31 15.89
C VAL A 41 -12.04 -2.66 17.34
N THR A 42 -12.41 -3.86 17.81
CA THR A 42 -12.07 -4.34 19.17
C THR A 42 -10.57 -4.61 19.25
N GLY A 43 -9.78 -3.58 19.58
CA GLY A 43 -8.33 -3.65 19.75
C GLY A 43 -7.51 -2.70 18.88
N LEU A 44 -8.14 -1.98 17.95
CA LEU A 44 -7.46 -0.94 17.17
C LEU A 44 -7.35 0.36 17.99
N ASN A 45 -6.18 1.00 17.96
CA ASN A 45 -5.98 2.25 18.67
C ASN A 45 -6.52 3.41 17.82
N GLU A 46 -7.65 3.97 18.24
CA GLU A 46 -8.16 5.20 17.64
C GLU A 46 -7.13 6.31 17.82
N ILE A 47 -6.63 6.83 16.71
CA ILE A 47 -5.69 7.96 16.70
C ILE A 47 -6.38 9.28 16.38
N GLY A 48 -7.61 9.24 15.87
CA GLY A 48 -8.40 10.43 15.63
C GLY A 48 -9.63 10.18 14.76
N GLN A 49 -10.27 11.27 14.37
CA GLN A 49 -11.44 11.24 13.49
C GLN A 49 -11.29 12.33 12.42
N ILE A 50 -11.66 12.00 11.19
CA ILE A 50 -11.72 12.93 10.07
C ILE A 50 -13.15 13.14 9.61
N SER A 51 -13.43 14.36 9.16
CA SER A 51 -14.67 14.72 8.50
C SER A 51 -14.33 15.35 7.16
N VAL A 52 -14.73 14.69 6.08
CA VAL A 52 -14.51 15.17 4.72
C VAL A 52 -15.86 15.60 4.15
N SER A 53 -15.89 16.79 3.57
CA SER A 53 -17.08 17.39 2.96
C SER A 53 -16.70 17.97 1.60
N ASN A 54 -17.70 18.38 0.82
CA ASN A 54 -17.47 18.91 -0.54
C ASN A 54 -16.84 17.86 -1.46
N ILE A 55 -17.27 16.60 -1.32
CA ILE A 55 -16.85 15.53 -2.21
C ILE A 55 -17.87 15.46 -3.35
N SER A 56 -17.44 15.80 -4.55
CA SER A 56 -18.29 15.71 -5.74
C SER A 56 -18.00 14.42 -6.50
N GLY A 57 -19.06 13.74 -6.92
CA GLY A 57 -19.00 12.46 -7.62
C GLY A 57 -19.75 11.36 -6.88
N ASP A 58 -19.19 10.15 -6.94
CA ASP A 58 -19.82 8.93 -6.46
C ASP A 58 -19.31 8.53 -5.06
N PRO A 59 -20.02 7.65 -4.32
CA PRO A 59 -19.57 7.12 -3.03
C PRO A 59 -18.20 6.42 -3.11
N GLN A 60 -17.77 5.97 -4.28
CA GLN A 60 -16.43 5.40 -4.49
C GLN A 60 -15.32 6.47 -4.41
N ASP A 61 -15.57 7.68 -4.92
CA ASP A 61 -14.64 8.80 -4.76
C ASP A 61 -14.59 9.25 -3.29
N VAL A 62 -15.73 9.22 -2.60
CA VAL A 62 -15.81 9.48 -1.15
C VAL A 62 -14.89 8.54 -0.38
N GLU A 63 -15.01 7.22 -0.60
CA GLU A 63 -14.16 6.24 0.06
C GLU A 63 -12.68 6.44 -0.25
N ARG A 64 -12.33 6.69 -1.52
CA ARG A 64 -10.94 6.95 -1.94
C ARG A 64 -10.36 8.18 -1.24
N ILE A 65 -11.11 9.27 -1.14
CA ILE A 65 -10.66 10.49 -0.46
C ILE A 65 -10.48 10.23 1.04
N VAL A 66 -11.39 9.48 1.67
CA VAL A 66 -11.26 9.08 3.08
C VAL A 66 -10.00 8.27 3.31
N ALA A 67 -9.73 7.28 2.45
CA ALA A 67 -8.53 6.45 2.53
C ALA A 67 -7.25 7.29 2.40
N LEU A 68 -7.24 8.25 1.47
CA LEU A 68 -6.13 9.19 1.30
C LEU A 68 -5.96 10.08 2.54
N LYS A 69 -7.05 10.64 3.07
CA LYS A 69 -7.02 11.48 4.28
C LYS A 69 -6.58 10.72 5.52
N ALA A 70 -6.96 9.44 5.62
CA ALA A 70 -6.51 8.53 6.66
C ALA A 70 -4.99 8.30 6.58
N ASP A 71 -4.47 8.02 5.38
CA ASP A 71 -3.02 7.88 5.13
C ASP A 71 -2.25 9.17 5.46
N GLU A 72 -2.75 10.33 5.03
CA GLU A 72 -2.16 11.64 5.36
C GLU A 72 -2.06 11.90 6.87
N GLN A 73 -2.99 11.34 7.65
CA GLN A 73 -3.02 11.43 9.11
C GLN A 73 -2.15 10.36 9.79
N GLY A 74 -1.53 9.46 9.03
CA GLY A 74 -0.74 8.34 9.54
C GLY A 74 -1.59 7.19 10.09
N ALA A 75 -2.82 7.05 9.61
CA ALA A 75 -3.69 5.94 9.97
C ALA A 75 -3.46 4.73 9.06
N SER A 76 -3.27 3.56 9.66
CA SER A 76 -3.21 2.29 8.93
C SER A 76 -4.61 1.81 8.52
N TRP A 77 -5.64 2.24 9.27
CA TRP A 77 -7.02 1.82 9.10
C TRP A 77 -7.99 3.00 9.27
N TYR A 78 -9.12 2.95 8.58
CA TYR A 78 -10.24 3.87 8.85
C TYR A 78 -11.56 3.13 8.90
N ARG A 79 -12.52 3.70 9.63
CA ARG A 79 -13.90 3.23 9.66
C ARG A 79 -14.84 4.38 9.36
N ILE A 80 -15.56 4.27 8.25
CA ILE A 80 -16.63 5.21 7.92
C ILE A 80 -17.78 4.99 8.91
N ILE A 81 -18.14 6.06 9.64
CA ILE A 81 -19.27 6.05 10.57
C ILE A 81 -20.52 6.63 9.92
N THR A 82 -20.35 7.70 9.16
CA THR A 82 -21.44 8.32 8.40
C THR A 82 -20.96 8.66 7.01
N MET A 83 -21.80 8.40 6.01
CA MET A 83 -21.64 8.84 4.64
C MET A 83 -23.02 9.24 4.13
N TYR A 84 -23.20 10.49 3.74
CA TYR A 84 -24.47 11.02 3.26
C TYR A 84 -24.25 12.14 2.25
N GLU A 85 -25.19 12.29 1.32
CA GLU A 85 -25.25 13.46 0.45
C GLU A 85 -25.79 14.66 1.27
N ASP A 86 -25.13 15.79 1.11
CA ASP A 86 -25.47 17.05 1.76
C ASP A 86 -26.69 17.71 1.09
N GLN A 87 -27.08 18.90 1.57
CA GLN A 87 -28.21 19.62 0.98
C GLN A 87 -27.94 20.11 -0.46
N GLN A 88 -26.66 20.21 -0.83
CA GLN A 88 -26.26 20.55 -2.18
C GLN A 88 -26.19 19.29 -3.04
N PRO A 89 -26.75 19.30 -4.26
CA PRO A 89 -26.57 18.20 -5.19
C PRO A 89 -25.07 18.00 -5.47
N ASP A 90 -24.66 16.75 -5.64
CA ASP A 90 -23.27 16.38 -5.91
C ASP A 90 -22.28 16.80 -4.80
N ASN A 91 -22.75 16.91 -3.55
CA ASN A 91 -21.91 17.19 -2.41
C ASN A 91 -22.07 16.11 -1.36
N TRP A 92 -21.08 15.23 -1.24
CA TRP A 92 -21.07 14.19 -0.23
C TRP A 92 -20.30 14.65 1.01
N ARG A 93 -20.81 14.20 2.15
CA ARG A 93 -20.18 14.34 3.46
C ARG A 93 -19.93 12.95 4.04
N VAL A 94 -18.74 12.77 4.58
CA VAL A 94 -18.31 11.52 5.18
C VAL A 94 -17.52 11.79 6.45
N GLN A 95 -17.74 10.96 7.45
CA GLN A 95 -17.02 10.99 8.71
C GLN A 95 -16.45 9.61 8.96
N ALA A 96 -15.16 9.56 9.24
CA ALA A 96 -14.45 8.33 9.51
C ALA A 96 -13.56 8.45 10.74
N ILE A 97 -13.51 7.39 11.52
CA ILE A 97 -12.52 7.24 12.60
C ILE A 97 -11.26 6.63 12.01
N LEU A 98 -10.12 7.09 12.48
CA LEU A 98 -8.79 6.66 12.09
C LEU A 98 -8.15 5.82 13.18
N TYR A 99 -7.48 4.74 12.78
CA TYR A 99 -6.74 3.88 13.68
C TYR A 99 -5.30 3.68 13.21
N ALA A 100 -4.36 3.64 14.15
CA ALA A 100 -2.95 3.29 13.90
C ALA A 100 -2.73 1.78 13.97
#